data_AF-A0A7Y7XGM8-F1
#
_entry.id   AF-A0A7Y7XGM8-F1
#
_cell.length_a   1.000
_cell.length_b   1.000
_cell.length_c   1.000
_cell.angle_alpha   90.00
_cell.angle_beta   90.00
_cell.angle_gamma   90.00
#
_symmetry.space_group_name_H-M   'P 1'
#
loop_
_entity.id
_entity.type
_entity.pdbx_description
1 polymer ?
#
loop_
_entity_poly.entity_id
_entity_poly.type
_entity_poly.pdbx_seq_one_letter_code
_entity_poly.pdbx_strand_id
1 'polypeptide(L)'
;MNNFSRSLTLIITNASGVDMMVNYGTLSGGTWEAAPIPGTLISPTDQQSYVNGASNTFTSLGGTLLLTPANGGMISPNWNWPAGSPPSGSTTSASTEGLAVSSELIGTQSNDVTLQVIISNAVTVKNMV
;
A
#
# COMPACT_ATOMS: atom_id res chain seq x y z
N MET A 1 3.09 14.48 -14.05
CA MET A 1 3.85 13.40 -14.71
C MET A 1 5.04 13.14 -13.83
N ASN A 2 5.14 11.92 -13.32
CA ASN A 2 6.27 11.45 -12.52
C ASN A 2 7.54 11.40 -13.42
N ASN A 3 8.66 11.95 -12.95
CA ASN A 3 9.94 12.00 -13.68
C ASN A 3 10.83 10.76 -13.47
N PHE A 4 10.33 9.72 -12.81
CA PHE A 4 11.07 8.48 -12.57
C PHE A 4 11.12 7.63 -13.85
N SER A 5 12.28 7.03 -14.11
CA SER A 5 12.44 6.05 -15.19
C SER A 5 11.80 4.71 -14.86
N ARG A 6 11.51 4.48 -13.58
CA ARG A 6 10.79 3.32 -13.05
C ARG A 6 10.12 3.69 -11.74
N SER A 7 8.88 3.26 -11.54
CA SER A 7 8.08 3.60 -10.37
C SER A 7 7.17 2.47 -9.91
N LEU A 8 6.97 2.41 -8.59
CA LEU A 8 5.91 1.63 -7.96
C LEU A 8 4.95 2.59 -7.27
N THR A 9 3.70 2.60 -7.73
CA THR A 9 2.60 3.34 -7.12
C THR A 9 1.87 2.43 -6.14
N LEU A 10 1.88 2.78 -4.86
CA LEU A 10 1.03 2.18 -3.85
C LEU A 10 -0.31 2.92 -3.87
N ILE A 11 -1.40 2.20 -4.14
CA ILE A 11 -2.77 2.72 -4.04
C ILE A 11 -3.46 2.05 -2.86
N ILE A 12 -3.91 2.84 -1.90
CA ILE A 12 -4.72 2.40 -0.77
C ILE A 12 -6.15 2.83 -1.02
N THR A 13 -7.06 1.88 -1.20
CA THR A 13 -8.50 2.12 -1.31
C THR A 13 -9.17 1.69 -0.01
N ASN A 14 -9.76 2.64 0.71
CA ASN A 14 -10.53 2.34 1.90
C ASN A 14 -12.01 2.17 1.53
N ALA A 15 -12.42 0.93 1.27
CA ALA A 15 -13.81 0.55 1.05
C ALA A 15 -14.50 0.06 2.35
N SER A 16 -13.90 0.31 3.51
CA SER A 16 -14.46 -0.06 4.82
C SER A 16 -15.26 1.08 5.43
N GLY A 17 -15.89 0.82 6.58
CA GLY A 17 -16.53 1.86 7.40
C GLY A 17 -15.62 2.51 8.44
N VAL A 18 -14.30 2.29 8.38
CA VAL A 18 -13.33 2.69 9.41
C VAL A 18 -12.26 3.58 8.79
N ASP A 19 -11.90 4.70 9.44
CA ASP A 19 -10.78 5.54 9.00
C ASP A 19 -9.44 4.78 9.09
N MET A 20 -8.55 5.00 8.13
CA MET A 20 -7.17 4.51 8.19
C MET A 20 -6.23 5.69 8.44
N MET A 21 -5.46 5.64 9.52
CA MET A 21 -4.43 6.64 9.79
C MET A 21 -3.08 6.16 9.27
N VAL A 22 -2.40 7.01 8.52
CA VAL A 22 -1.02 6.80 8.06
C VAL A 22 -0.09 7.08 9.23
N ASN A 23 0.68 6.08 9.67
CA ASN A 23 1.68 6.28 10.71
C ASN A 23 3.00 6.76 10.10
N TYR A 24 3.56 5.98 9.19
CA TYR A 24 4.81 6.29 8.50
C TYR A 24 4.95 5.47 7.22
N GLY A 25 5.84 5.92 6.33
CA GLY A 25 6.36 5.11 5.24
C GLY A 25 7.88 5.12 5.24
N THR A 26 8.50 3.96 5.04
CA THR A 26 9.95 3.84 4.94
C THR A 26 10.32 3.19 3.61
N LEU A 27 11.45 3.61 3.05
CA LEU A 27 11.99 3.06 1.81
C LEU A 27 13.24 2.25 2.11
N SER A 28 13.31 1.05 1.55
CA SER A 28 14.55 0.26 1.45
C SER A 28 15.25 0.45 0.11
N GLY A 29 14.60 1.12 -0.85
CA GLY A 29 15.17 1.52 -2.14
C GLY A 29 14.28 2.50 -2.89
N GLY A 30 14.88 3.33 -3.74
CA GLY A 30 14.20 4.40 -4.47
C GLY A 30 14.01 5.66 -3.63
N THR A 31 13.12 6.53 -4.10
CA THR A 31 12.78 7.81 -3.47
C THR A 31 11.28 8.08 -3.59
N TRP A 32 10.71 8.71 -2.57
CA TRP A 32 9.32 9.18 -2.61
C TRP A 32 9.17 10.33 -3.61
N GLU A 33 8.12 10.32 -4.44
CA GLU A 33 7.65 11.52 -5.14
C GLU A 33 7.14 12.56 -4.14
N ALA A 34 6.30 12.11 -3.21
CA ALA A 34 5.88 12.83 -2.03
C ALA A 34 5.83 11.84 -0.86
N ALA A 35 6.58 12.12 0.20
CA ALA A 35 6.65 11.23 1.35
C ALA A 35 5.30 11.18 2.09
N PRO A 36 4.88 10.01 2.60
CA PRO A 36 3.69 9.92 3.45
C PRO A 36 3.80 10.83 4.67
N ILE A 37 2.76 11.61 4.94
CA ILE A 37 2.68 12.50 6.10
C ILE A 37 2.02 11.71 7.25
N PRO A 38 2.72 11.54 8.39
CA PRO A 38 2.11 10.94 9.58
C PRO A 38 0.84 11.67 10.02
N GLY A 39 -0.19 10.92 10.38
CA GLY A 39 -1.50 11.45 10.80
C GLY A 39 -2.46 11.73 9.64
N THR A 40 -2.05 11.56 8.38
CA THR A 40 -3.00 11.61 7.25
C THR A 40 -4.07 10.52 7.42
N LEU A 41 -5.33 10.92 7.30
CA LEU A 41 -6.47 10.02 7.30
C LEU A 41 -6.85 9.63 5.87
N ILE A 42 -7.20 8.36 5.68
CA ILE A 42 -7.86 7.83 4.49
C ILE A 42 -9.25 7.41 4.96
N SER A 43 -10.24 8.28 4.74
CA SER A 43 -11.60 8.07 5.23
C SER A 43 -12.32 6.95 4.47
N PRO A 44 -13.45 6.43 4.98
CA PRO A 44 -14.33 5.55 4.22
C PRO A 44 -14.60 6.11 2.81
N THR A 45 -14.52 5.23 1.83
CA THR A 45 -14.67 5.51 0.38
C THR A 45 -13.54 6.31 -0.27
N ASP A 46 -12.58 6.83 0.51
CA ASP A 46 -11.44 7.55 -0.03
C ASP A 46 -10.36 6.60 -0.57
N GLN A 47 -9.53 7.18 -1.44
CA GLN A 47 -8.34 6.56 -1.96
C GLN A 47 -7.15 7.48 -1.78
N GLN A 48 -6.02 6.91 -1.39
CA GLN A 48 -4.74 7.61 -1.29
C GLN A 48 -3.67 6.87 -2.09
N SER A 49 -2.81 7.63 -2.77
CA SER A 49 -1.67 7.07 -3.50
C SER A 49 -0.33 7.59 -2.96
N TYR A 50 0.69 6.75 -3.08
CA TYR A 50 2.09 7.07 -2.80
C TYR A 50 2.98 6.49 -3.88
N VAL A 51 3.98 7.23 -4.34
CA VAL A 51 4.85 6.80 -5.44
C VAL A 51 6.28 6.68 -4.95
N ASN A 52 6.82 5.47 -5.01
CA ASN A 52 8.24 5.21 -4.86
C ASN A 52 8.84 5.02 -6.25
N GLY A 53 9.80 5.85 -6.64
CA GLY A 53 10.47 5.65 -7.91
C GLY A 53 11.96 5.93 -7.91
N ALA A 54 12.55 5.70 -9.07
CA ALA A 54 13.97 5.77 -9.30
C ALA A 54 14.30 6.57 -10.57
N SER A 55 15.45 7.24 -10.55
CA SER A 55 15.98 7.98 -11.69
C SER A 55 16.53 7.11 -12.82
N ASN A 56 16.63 5.79 -12.62
CA ASN A 56 17.10 4.83 -13.61
C ASN A 56 16.53 3.43 -13.32
N THR A 57 16.67 2.50 -14.27
CA THR A 57 16.12 1.14 -14.18
C THR A 57 16.96 0.17 -13.34
N PHE A 58 18.18 0.54 -12.97
CA PHE A 58 19.13 -0.27 -12.19
C PHE A 58 19.01 -0.05 -10.68
N THR A 59 18.31 0.98 -10.24
CA THR A 59 18.02 1.20 -8.82
C THR A 59 16.89 0.27 -8.37
N SER A 60 17.06 -0.39 -7.23
CA SER A 60 16.00 -1.16 -6.59
C SER A 60 14.95 -0.23 -5.98
N LEU A 61 13.67 -0.60 -6.09
CA LEU A 61 12.57 0.04 -5.35
C LEU A 61 12.16 -0.88 -4.21
N GLY A 62 11.85 -0.34 -3.04
CA GLY A 62 11.36 -1.14 -1.93
C GLY A 62 10.92 -0.27 -0.76
N GLY A 63 10.05 -0.81 0.07
CA GLY A 63 9.58 -0.10 1.24
C GLY A 63 8.37 -0.74 1.90
N THR A 64 7.89 -0.04 2.92
CA THR A 64 6.68 -0.36 3.66
C THR A 64 5.94 0.92 4.03
N LEU A 65 4.61 0.82 4.09
CA LEU A 65 3.74 1.83 4.67
C LEU A 65 3.04 1.20 5.87
N LEU A 66 2.97 1.90 7.00
CA LEU A 66 2.21 1.44 8.16
C LEU A 66 0.94 2.26 8.33
N LEU A 67 -0.19 1.58 8.37
CA LEU A 67 -1.51 2.15 8.62
C LEU A 67 -2.08 1.60 9.93
N THR A 68 -2.80 2.44 10.68
CA THR A 68 -3.60 2.04 11.84
C THR A 68 -5.07 2.35 11.56
N PRO A 69 -5.93 1.32 11.49
CA PRO A 69 -7.37 1.52 11.49
C PRO A 69 -7.83 2.20 12.79
N ALA A 70 -8.86 3.05 12.72
CA ALA A 70 -9.43 3.71 13.90
C ALA A 70 -10.05 2.72 14.91
N ASN A 71 -10.42 1.52 14.47
CA ASN A 71 -10.90 0.43 15.34
C ASN A 71 -9.77 -0.47 15.88
N GLY A 72 -8.51 -0.13 15.62
CA GLY A 72 -7.34 -0.82 16.16
C GLY A 72 -6.61 -1.72 15.15
N GLY A 73 -5.47 -2.24 15.60
CA GLY A 73 -4.59 -3.09 14.80
C GLY A 73 -3.68 -2.32 13.85
N MET A 74 -3.17 -3.03 12.86
CA MET A 74 -2.24 -2.49 11.87
C MET A 74 -2.43 -3.16 10.51
N ILE A 75 -2.21 -2.37 9.47
CA ILE A 75 -2.14 -2.82 8.08
C ILE A 75 -0.82 -2.30 7.52
N SER A 76 -0.02 -3.19 6.94
CA SER A 76 1.29 -2.85 6.41
C SER A 76 1.46 -3.41 5.00
N PRO A 77 1.24 -2.57 3.96
CA PRO A 77 1.67 -2.85 2.61
C PRO A 77 3.19 -2.81 2.52
N ASN A 78 3.77 -3.85 1.93
CA ASN A 78 5.20 -4.00 1.71
C ASN A 78 5.45 -4.27 0.23
N TRP A 79 6.52 -3.70 -0.31
CA TRP A 79 6.94 -3.97 -1.68
C TRP A 79 8.46 -4.08 -1.77
N ASN A 80 8.89 -4.90 -2.72
CA ASN A 80 10.29 -5.06 -3.06
C ASN A 80 10.39 -5.32 -4.57
N TRP A 81 11.21 -4.54 -5.24
CA TRP A 81 11.46 -4.65 -6.66
C TRP A 81 12.96 -4.45 -6.91
N PRO A 82 13.75 -5.54 -6.87
CA PRO A 82 15.17 -5.51 -7.14
C PRO A 82 15.48 -5.05 -8.58
N ALA A 83 16.73 -4.69 -8.84
CA ALA A 83 17.19 -4.43 -10.20
C ALA A 83 17.20 -5.73 -11.02
N GLY A 84 16.65 -5.70 -12.23
CA GLY A 84 16.67 -6.85 -13.14
C GLY A 84 15.80 -8.05 -12.73
N SER A 85 14.96 -7.90 -11.69
CA SER A 85 14.01 -8.93 -11.24
C SER A 85 12.58 -8.40 -11.24
N PRO A 86 11.56 -9.27 -11.32
CA PRO A 86 10.16 -8.85 -11.21
C PRO A 86 9.86 -8.18 -9.85
N PRO A 87 8.86 -7.28 -9.80
CA PRO A 87 8.37 -6.72 -8.54
C PRO A 87 7.65 -7.79 -7.70
N SER A 88 7.69 -7.59 -6.39
CA SER A 88 6.93 -8.34 -5.39
C SER A 88 6.28 -7.38 -4.41
N GLY A 89 5.11 -7.74 -3.90
CA GLY A 89 4.31 -6.88 -3.04
C GLY A 89 3.24 -7.68 -2.32
N SER A 90 2.99 -7.32 -1.07
CA SER A 90 2.02 -8.00 -0.22
C SER A 90 1.61 -7.08 0.92
N THR A 91 0.40 -7.25 1.42
CA THR A 91 -0.05 -6.57 2.64
C THR A 91 -0.19 -7.55 3.79
N THR A 92 0.42 -7.21 4.93
CA THR A 92 0.22 -7.91 6.19
C THR A 92 -0.73 -7.12 7.07
N SER A 93 -1.64 -7.79 7.77
CA SER A 93 -2.51 -7.17 8.76
C SER A 93 -2.45 -7.92 10.09
N ALA A 94 -2.61 -7.18 11.19
CA ALA A 94 -2.69 -7.75 12.53
C ALA A 94 -3.75 -7.02 13.35
N SER A 95 -4.58 -7.78 14.07
CA SER A 95 -5.62 -7.27 14.96
C SER A 95 -6.60 -6.29 14.30
N THR A 96 -6.88 -6.47 13.01
CA THR A 96 -7.81 -5.63 12.24
C THR A 96 -9.23 -6.15 12.38
N GLU A 97 -9.85 -5.94 13.56
CA GLU A 97 -11.19 -6.44 13.85
C GLU A 97 -12.20 -5.99 12.79
N GLY A 98 -12.97 -6.93 12.23
CA GLY A 98 -14.02 -6.60 11.26
C GLY A 98 -13.53 -6.07 9.91
N LEU A 99 -12.23 -6.16 9.59
CA LEU A 99 -11.67 -5.73 8.31
C LEU A 99 -11.10 -6.92 7.52
N ALA A 100 -11.28 -6.90 6.20
CA ALA A 100 -10.60 -7.74 5.24
C ALA A 100 -9.64 -6.87 4.42
N VAL A 101 -8.43 -7.39 4.17
CA VAL A 101 -7.40 -6.68 3.41
C VAL A 101 -6.91 -7.57 2.29
N SER A 102 -6.91 -7.04 1.07
CA SER A 102 -6.36 -7.70 -0.10
C SER A 102 -5.36 -6.79 -0.80
N SER A 103 -4.38 -7.40 -1.48
CA SER A 103 -3.40 -6.66 -2.27
C SER A 103 -3.06 -7.38 -3.56
N GLU A 104 -2.86 -6.63 -4.63
CA GLU A 104 -2.46 -7.14 -5.93
C GLU A 104 -1.43 -6.22 -6.60
N LEU A 105 -0.50 -6.81 -7.34
CA LEU A 105 0.41 -6.07 -8.22
C LEU A 105 -0.12 -6.06 -9.64
N ILE A 106 -0.22 -4.86 -10.21
CA ILE A 106 -0.69 -4.61 -11.58
C ILE A 106 0.46 -4.04 -12.41
N GLY A 107 0.58 -4.49 -13.66
CA GLY A 107 1.59 -3.97 -14.59
C GLY A 107 3.00 -4.45 -14.33
N THR A 108 3.20 -5.65 -13.75
CA THR A 108 4.52 -6.18 -13.34
C THR A 108 5.56 -6.34 -14.46
N GLN A 109 5.14 -6.23 -15.73
CA GLN A 109 6.00 -6.26 -16.91
C GLN A 109 6.34 -4.86 -17.48
N SER A 110 5.91 -3.77 -16.82
CA SER A 110 6.21 -2.39 -17.20
C SER A 110 7.25 -1.75 -16.26
N ASN A 111 7.64 -0.52 -16.56
CA ASN A 111 8.43 0.31 -15.64
C ASN A 111 7.55 1.07 -14.63
N ASP A 112 6.23 0.94 -14.71
CA ASP A 112 5.26 1.63 -13.87
C ASP A 112 4.27 0.61 -13.29
N VAL A 113 4.61 0.13 -12.11
CA VAL A 113 3.90 -0.93 -11.41
C VAL A 113 2.97 -0.31 -10.37
N THR A 114 1.81 -0.91 -10.18
CA THR A 114 0.89 -0.51 -9.10
C THR A 114 0.74 -1.63 -8.10
N LEU A 115 1.00 -1.37 -6.81
CA LEU A 115 0.53 -2.20 -5.70
C LEU A 115 -0.82 -1.64 -5.24
N GLN A 116 -1.90 -2.31 -5.61
CA GLN A 116 -3.23 -1.94 -5.14
C GLN A 116 -3.52 -2.66 -3.83
N VAL A 117 -3.98 -1.93 -2.83
CA VAL A 117 -4.43 -2.45 -1.54
C VAL A 117 -5.87 -2.01 -1.31
N ILE A 118 -6.74 -2.98 -1.08
CA ILE A 118 -8.16 -2.75 -0.80
C ILE A 118 -8.42 -3.18 0.62
N ILE A 119 -8.97 -2.26 1.41
CA ILE A 119 -9.40 -2.51 2.79
C ILE A 119 -10.92 -2.43 2.80
N SER A 120 -11.59 -3.50 3.19
CA SER A 120 -13.04 -3.61 3.20
C SER A 120 -13.53 -4.16 4.53
N ASN A 121 -14.84 -4.07 4.78
CA ASN A 121 -15.43 -4.75 5.93
C ASN A 121 -15.33 -6.27 5.73
N ALA A 122 -14.89 -7.00 6.75
CA ALA A 122 -14.92 -8.46 6.74
C ALA A 122 -16.37 -8.94 6.68
N VAL A 123 -16.65 -9.92 5.82
CA VAL A 123 -17.97 -10.55 5.76
C VAL A 123 -18.13 -11.43 7.00
N THR A 124 -18.96 -11.02 7.95
CA THR A 124 -19.39 -11.89 9.05
C THR A 124 -20.39 -12.91 8.52
N VAL A 125 -19.95 -14.15 8.28
CA VAL A 125 -20.89 -15.26 8.14
C VAL A 125 -21.47 -15.55 9.51
N LYS A 126 -22.65 -14.99 9.79
CA LYS A 126 -23.42 -15.34 10.98
C LYS A 126 -24.00 -16.74 10.73
N ASN A 127 -23.33 -17.78 11.25
CA ASN A 127 -23.95 -19.10 11.31
C ASN A 127 -25.20 -18.97 12.19
N MET A 128 -26.38 -18.95 11.57
CA MET A 128 -27.65 -19.05 12.28
C MET A 128 -27.77 -20.48 12.78
N VAL A 129 -27.64 -20.67 14.10
CA VAL A 129 -28.05 -21.89 14.82
C VAL A 129 -29.32 -21.55 15.59
#